data_AF-A0A821C141-F1
#
_entry.id   AF-A0A821C141-F1
#
_cell.length_a   1.000
_cell.length_b   1.000
_cell.length_c   1.000
_cell.angle_alpha   90.00
_cell.angle_beta   90.00
_cell.angle_gamma   90.00
#
_symmetry.space_group_name_H-M   'P 1'
#
loop_
_entity.id
_entity.type
_entity.pdbx_description
1 polymer ?
#
loop_
_entity_poly.entity_id
_entity_poly.type
_entity_poly.pdbx_seq_one_letter_code
_entity_poly.pdbx_strand_id
1 'polypeptide(L)'
;KRIRLRDNHITSLGALALAEGLNNNMVLESLDLRNNYVSDLGVKYLALSIINSNLKTLNLESNEITTEGAHYLAQMLKNNQTLTDLYLSKNHLGDRGVEWLTNVLNHGKKNYQDQEYTEFAGFRRGRDQFEDEPRTGRPKTAVTPENIEAVRELVDIDPHITCQQIADTLQIGSAPTEIILHDYLGLKKATCR
;
A
#
# COMPACT_ATOMS: atom_id res chain seq x y z
N LYS A 1 9.53 6.52 -20.72
CA LYS A 1 10.17 7.46 -19.75
C LYS A 1 10.69 6.70 -18.52
N ARG A 2 11.63 7.26 -17.74
CA ARG A 2 12.24 6.56 -16.59
C ARG A 2 12.36 7.46 -15.35
N ILE A 3 12.09 6.91 -14.17
CA ILE A 3 12.27 7.56 -12.87
C ILE A 3 13.25 6.71 -12.05
N ARG A 4 14.23 7.36 -11.41
CA ARG A 4 15.21 6.71 -10.54
C ARG A 4 15.18 7.36 -9.16
N LEU A 5 14.81 6.57 -8.16
CA LEU A 5 14.60 6.97 -6.78
C LEU A 5 15.35 6.05 -5.82
N ARG A 6 16.45 5.45 -6.30
CA ARG A 6 17.31 4.62 -5.45
C ARG A 6 17.92 5.44 -4.32
N ASP A 7 18.17 4.82 -3.17
CA ASP A 7 18.87 5.44 -2.04
C ASP A 7 18.14 6.68 -1.46
N ASN A 8 16.81 6.61 -1.30
CA ASN A 8 15.98 7.75 -0.88
C ASN A 8 15.17 7.52 0.42
N HIS A 9 15.41 6.44 1.15
CA HIS A 9 14.65 6.08 2.36
C HIS A 9 13.13 6.03 2.13
N ILE A 10 12.70 5.67 0.92
CA ILE A 10 11.28 5.55 0.57
C ILE A 10 10.70 4.36 1.33
N THR A 11 9.71 4.62 2.18
CA THR A 11 8.95 3.60 2.89
C THR A 11 7.73 3.17 2.08
N SER A 12 6.93 2.24 2.61
CA SER A 12 5.67 1.82 2.01
C SER A 12 4.66 2.95 1.80
N LEU A 13 4.74 4.06 2.55
CA LEU A 13 3.93 5.26 2.30
C LEU A 13 4.39 6.01 1.04
N GLY A 14 5.69 6.11 0.81
CA GLY A 14 6.19 6.67 -0.45
C GLY A 14 5.89 5.77 -1.64
N ALA A 15 5.89 4.44 -1.44
CA ALA A 15 5.44 3.49 -2.46
C ALA A 15 3.94 3.63 -2.78
N LEU A 16 3.09 3.92 -1.78
CA LEU A 16 1.68 4.26 -1.97
C LEU A 16 1.52 5.52 -2.83
N ALA A 17 2.21 6.61 -2.48
CA ALA A 17 2.16 7.85 -3.27
C ALA A 17 2.64 7.64 -4.72
N LEU A 18 3.66 6.79 -4.92
CA LEU A 18 4.10 6.40 -6.25
C LEU A 18 3.02 5.59 -6.99
N ALA A 19 2.37 4.64 -6.31
CA ALA A 19 1.28 3.84 -6.87
C ALA A 19 0.12 4.73 -7.33
N GLU A 20 -0.28 5.71 -6.53
CA GLU A 20 -1.27 6.73 -6.90
C GLU A 20 -0.85 7.51 -8.15
N GLY A 21 0.41 7.95 -8.23
CA GLY A 21 0.95 8.63 -9.42
C GLY A 21 1.09 7.73 -10.65
N LEU A 22 1.17 6.41 -10.47
CA LEU A 22 1.19 5.42 -11.53
C LEU A 22 -0.20 5.06 -12.04
N ASN A 23 -1.26 5.30 -11.26
CA ASN A 23 -2.63 5.06 -11.69
C ASN A 23 -2.93 5.90 -12.93
N ASN A 24 -3.26 5.22 -14.04
CA ASN A 24 -3.48 5.81 -15.36
C ASN A 24 -2.22 6.44 -16.01
N ASN A 25 -1.03 6.23 -15.46
CA ASN A 25 0.22 6.66 -16.08
C ASN A 25 0.59 5.72 -17.24
N MET A 26 0.38 6.19 -18.47
CA MET A 26 0.69 5.43 -19.69
C MET A 26 2.07 5.76 -20.27
N VAL A 27 2.90 6.54 -19.57
CA VAL A 27 4.14 7.11 -20.14
C VAL A 27 5.41 6.60 -19.44
N LEU A 28 5.32 6.25 -18.16
CA LEU A 28 6.44 5.69 -17.42
C LEU A 28 6.68 4.24 -17.86
N GLU A 29 7.94 3.93 -18.17
CA GLU A 29 8.37 2.61 -18.63
C GLU A 29 9.36 1.97 -17.66
N SER A 30 9.99 2.75 -16.78
CA SER A 30 10.97 2.24 -15.83
C SER A 30 10.92 2.99 -14.51
N LEU A 31 10.83 2.24 -13.42
CA LEU A 31 10.86 2.73 -12.05
C LEU A 31 11.95 1.98 -11.28
N ASP A 32 12.93 2.73 -10.77
CA ASP A 32 14.05 2.21 -9.98
C ASP A 32 13.94 2.68 -8.53
N LEU A 33 13.61 1.75 -7.62
CA LEU A 33 13.42 1.93 -6.18
C LEU A 33 14.45 1.17 -5.36
N ARG A 34 15.63 0.91 -5.93
CA ARG A 34 16.68 0.17 -5.21
C ARG A 34 17.12 0.83 -3.91
N ASN A 35 17.51 0.02 -2.93
CA ASN A 35 18.05 0.52 -1.66
C ASN A 35 17.12 1.53 -0.98
N ASN A 36 15.90 1.08 -0.70
CA ASN A 36 14.87 1.81 0.03
C ASN A 36 14.25 0.87 1.09
N TYR A 37 13.15 1.31 1.72
CA TYR A 37 12.44 0.56 2.77
C TYR A 37 11.03 0.18 2.31
N VAL A 38 10.89 -0.23 1.05
CA VAL A 38 9.61 -0.70 0.53
C VAL A 38 9.34 -2.09 1.11
N SER A 39 8.34 -2.19 1.98
CA SER A 39 7.89 -3.47 2.56
C SER A 39 6.84 -4.14 1.67
N ASP A 40 6.37 -5.33 2.08
CA ASP A 40 5.31 -6.07 1.40
C ASP A 40 4.05 -5.24 1.14
N LEU A 41 3.71 -4.34 2.08
CA LEU A 41 2.57 -3.43 1.91
C LEU A 41 2.81 -2.41 0.78
N GLY A 42 4.02 -1.86 0.69
CA GLY A 42 4.38 -0.96 -0.41
C GLY A 42 4.36 -1.70 -1.76
N VAL A 43 4.82 -2.95 -1.78
CA VAL A 43 4.72 -3.83 -2.95
C VAL A 43 3.27 -4.09 -3.34
N LYS A 44 2.36 -4.35 -2.38
CA LYS A 44 0.92 -4.51 -2.63
C LYS A 44 0.36 -3.31 -3.39
N TYR A 45 0.64 -2.09 -2.93
CA TYR A 45 0.18 -0.87 -3.60
C TYR A 45 0.75 -0.73 -5.01
N LEU A 46 2.07 -0.91 -5.17
CA LEU A 46 2.71 -0.86 -6.49
C LEU A 46 2.15 -1.92 -7.43
N ALA A 47 1.94 -3.14 -6.96
CA ALA A 47 1.40 -4.27 -7.72
C ALA A 47 0.00 -3.96 -8.27
N LEU A 48 -0.86 -3.39 -7.45
CA LEU A 48 -2.21 -2.95 -7.84
C LEU A 48 -2.18 -1.90 -8.95
N SER A 49 -1.28 -0.93 -8.88
CA SER A 49 -1.19 0.12 -9.91
C SER A 49 -0.49 -0.34 -11.18
N ILE A 50 0.51 -1.22 -11.07
CA ILE A 50 1.33 -1.65 -12.21
C ILE A 50 0.59 -2.59 -13.14
N ILE A 51 -0.40 -3.35 -12.66
CA ILE A 51 -1.17 -4.33 -13.44
C ILE A 51 -1.70 -3.76 -14.78
N ASN A 52 -2.08 -2.48 -14.80
CA ASN A 52 -2.63 -1.78 -15.96
C ASN A 52 -1.69 -0.67 -16.51
N SER A 53 -0.43 -0.63 -16.07
CA SER A 53 0.54 0.39 -16.49
C SER A 53 1.31 -0.02 -17.75
N ASN A 54 2.01 0.95 -18.36
CA ASN A 54 2.99 0.69 -19.43
C ASN A 54 4.42 0.42 -18.90
N LEU A 55 4.54 0.11 -17.61
CA LEU A 55 5.84 -0.12 -16.98
C LEU A 55 6.46 -1.40 -17.54
N LYS A 56 7.69 -1.29 -18.06
CA LYS A 56 8.49 -2.39 -18.60
C LYS A 56 9.51 -2.88 -17.59
N THR A 57 10.04 -1.98 -16.77
CA THR A 57 11.07 -2.30 -15.78
C THR A 57 10.69 -1.80 -14.39
N LEU A 58 10.66 -2.71 -13.42
CA LEU A 58 10.53 -2.41 -12.00
C LEU A 58 11.77 -2.94 -11.27
N ASN A 59 12.48 -2.05 -10.58
CA ASN A 59 13.63 -2.43 -9.77
C ASN A 59 13.36 -2.19 -8.28
N LEU A 60 13.31 -3.27 -7.52
CA LEU A 60 13.03 -3.32 -6.08
C LEU A 60 14.19 -3.99 -5.31
N GLU A 61 15.39 -4.08 -5.91
CA GLU A 61 16.54 -4.67 -5.22
C GLU A 61 16.91 -3.92 -3.93
N SER A 62 17.35 -4.64 -2.90
CA SER A 62 17.70 -4.07 -1.58
C SER A 62 16.52 -3.31 -0.95
N ASN A 63 15.43 -4.03 -0.68
CA ASN A 63 14.26 -3.52 0.05
C ASN A 63 13.85 -4.55 1.14
N GLU A 64 12.68 -4.36 1.75
CA GLU A 64 12.18 -5.17 2.86
C GLU A 64 11.08 -6.15 2.40
N ILE A 65 11.22 -6.70 1.20
CA ILE A 65 10.22 -7.59 0.59
C ILE A 65 10.43 -9.01 1.11
N THR A 66 9.36 -9.62 1.62
CA THR A 66 9.34 -10.99 2.13
C THR A 66 8.60 -11.93 1.18
N THR A 67 8.29 -13.14 1.64
CA THR A 67 7.43 -14.09 0.93
C THR A 67 6.06 -13.50 0.57
N GLU A 68 5.47 -12.66 1.43
CA GLU A 68 4.16 -12.04 1.19
C GLU A 68 4.21 -11.04 0.03
N GLY A 69 5.22 -10.19 -0.03
CA GLY A 69 5.41 -9.27 -1.16
C GLY A 69 5.68 -10.01 -2.47
N ALA A 70 6.40 -11.14 -2.42
CA ALA A 70 6.59 -12.00 -3.59
C ALA A 70 5.26 -12.56 -4.13
N HIS A 71 4.34 -12.91 -3.23
CA HIS A 71 2.99 -13.37 -3.59
C HIS A 71 2.19 -12.28 -4.32
N TYR A 72 2.19 -11.04 -3.82
CA TYR A 72 1.55 -9.91 -4.52
C TYR A 72 2.17 -9.65 -5.90
N LEU A 73 3.50 -9.73 -6.02
CA LEU A 73 4.17 -9.59 -7.31
C LEU A 73 3.77 -10.71 -8.28
N ALA A 74 3.71 -11.95 -7.82
CA ALA A 74 3.28 -13.09 -8.64
C ALA A 74 1.85 -12.87 -9.19
N GLN A 75 0.92 -12.42 -8.34
CA GLN A 75 -0.45 -12.12 -8.75
C GLN A 75 -0.55 -10.96 -9.75
N MET A 76 0.26 -9.91 -9.56
CA MET A 76 0.35 -8.82 -10.54
C MET A 76 0.90 -9.32 -11.87
N LEU A 77 1.98 -10.11 -11.85
CA LEU A 77 2.60 -10.69 -13.06
C LEU A 77 1.65 -11.61 -13.84
N LYS A 78 0.72 -12.28 -13.16
CA LYS A 78 -0.31 -13.11 -13.80
C LYS A 78 -1.17 -12.29 -14.77
N ASN A 79 -1.47 -11.04 -14.42
CA ASN A 79 -2.39 -10.21 -15.20
C ASN A 79 -1.69 -9.11 -16.01
N ASN A 80 -0.53 -8.62 -15.55
CA ASN A 80 0.25 -7.60 -16.23
C ASN A 80 0.88 -8.14 -17.53
N GLN A 81 0.76 -7.39 -18.63
CA GLN A 81 1.30 -7.80 -19.95
C GLN A 81 2.50 -6.96 -20.42
N THR A 82 2.91 -5.96 -19.66
CA THR A 82 3.86 -4.93 -20.08
C THR A 82 5.22 -5.03 -19.42
N LEU A 83 5.27 -5.56 -18.19
CA LEU A 83 6.49 -5.69 -17.41
C LEU A 83 7.35 -6.82 -17.98
N THR A 84 8.58 -6.46 -18.38
CA THR A 84 9.58 -7.37 -18.95
C THR A 84 10.72 -7.65 -17.99
N ASP A 85 11.01 -6.71 -17.09
CA ASP A 85 12.15 -6.78 -16.17
C ASP A 85 11.69 -6.49 -14.74
N LEU A 86 11.88 -7.47 -13.85
CA LEU A 86 11.63 -7.35 -12.41
C LEU A 86 12.90 -7.73 -11.64
N TYR A 87 13.48 -6.78 -10.92
CA TYR A 87 14.68 -6.99 -10.11
C TYR A 87 14.32 -7.02 -8.63
N LEU A 88 14.63 -8.13 -7.95
CA LEU A 88 14.29 -8.38 -6.54
C LEU A 88 15.49 -8.83 -5.70
N SER A 89 16.72 -8.68 -6.21
CA SER A 89 17.91 -9.13 -5.47
C SER A 89 18.03 -8.44 -4.10
N LYS A 90 18.68 -9.09 -3.13
CA LYS A 90 18.83 -8.55 -1.76
C LYS A 90 17.50 -8.20 -1.06
N ASN A 91 16.52 -9.09 -1.19
CA ASN A 91 15.28 -9.10 -0.41
C ASN A 91 15.17 -10.44 0.37
N HIS A 92 14.09 -10.63 1.13
CA HIS A 92 13.86 -11.78 2.01
C HIS A 92 12.75 -12.71 1.47
N LEU A 93 12.73 -12.98 0.17
CA LEU A 93 11.62 -13.69 -0.50
C LEU A 93 11.40 -15.12 0.03
N GLY A 94 12.48 -15.81 0.39
CA GLY A 94 12.47 -17.24 0.75
C GLY A 94 12.08 -18.17 -0.40
N ASP A 95 12.23 -19.49 -0.18
CA ASP A 95 11.96 -20.51 -1.21
C ASP A 95 10.51 -20.44 -1.73
N ARG A 96 9.56 -20.26 -0.81
CA ARG A 96 8.13 -20.13 -1.14
C ARG A 96 7.82 -18.88 -1.97
N GLY A 97 8.50 -17.77 -1.71
CA GLY A 97 8.34 -16.55 -2.52
C GLY A 97 8.82 -16.75 -3.95
N VAL A 98 9.92 -17.49 -4.15
CA VAL A 98 10.42 -17.86 -5.47
C VAL A 98 9.48 -18.86 -6.16
N GLU A 99 8.92 -19.82 -5.43
CA GLU A 99 7.90 -20.75 -5.94
C GLU A 99 6.69 -19.99 -6.50
N TRP A 100 6.17 -19.00 -5.78
CA TRP A 100 5.08 -18.14 -6.26
C TRP A 100 5.43 -17.43 -7.57
N LEU A 101 6.60 -16.79 -7.64
CA LEU A 101 7.03 -16.07 -8.85
C LEU A 101 7.23 -17.02 -10.04
N THR A 102 7.85 -18.18 -9.82
CA THR A 102 8.15 -19.15 -10.89
C THR A 102 6.91 -19.89 -11.38
N ASN A 103 5.94 -20.17 -10.50
CA ASN A 103 4.69 -20.81 -10.91
C ASN A 103 3.91 -19.99 -11.92
N VAL A 104 3.91 -18.65 -11.79
CA VAL A 104 3.26 -17.73 -12.73
C VAL A 104 3.98 -17.68 -14.08
N LEU A 105 5.31 -17.88 -14.10
CA LEU A 105 6.10 -17.95 -15.33
C LEU A 105 5.89 -19.29 -16.07
N ASN A 106 5.81 -20.41 -15.34
CA ASN A 106 5.79 -21.76 -15.92
C ASN A 106 4.41 -22.22 -16.42
N HIS A 107 3.34 -21.87 -15.72
CA HIS A 107 2.02 -22.44 -16.03
C HIS A 107 1.24 -21.67 -17.11
N GLY A 108 1.84 -20.63 -17.68
CA GLY A 108 1.10 -19.58 -18.35
C GLY A 108 0.11 -18.93 -17.38
N LYS A 109 -0.29 -17.70 -17.68
CA LYS A 109 -1.15 -16.85 -16.83
C LYS A 109 -2.54 -17.46 -16.47
N LYS A 110 -2.85 -18.68 -16.90
CA LYS A 110 -4.18 -19.32 -16.85
C LYS A 110 -4.37 -20.36 -15.74
N ASN A 111 -3.31 -21.01 -15.23
CA ASN A 111 -3.48 -22.18 -14.34
C ASN A 111 -2.98 -22.01 -12.89
N TYR A 112 -2.47 -20.84 -12.53
CA TYR A 112 -2.15 -20.54 -11.13
C TYR A 112 -3.45 -20.34 -10.33
N GLN A 113 -3.81 -21.34 -9.50
CA GLN A 113 -4.96 -21.30 -8.61
C GLN A 113 -4.49 -21.29 -7.15
N ASP A 114 -4.38 -20.10 -6.58
CA ASP A 114 -4.57 -19.93 -5.14
C ASP A 114 -6.00 -19.47 -4.90
N GLN A 115 -6.68 -20.15 -3.97
CA GLN A 115 -8.06 -19.87 -3.57
C GLN A 115 -8.20 -18.60 -2.70
N GLU A 116 -7.12 -17.84 -2.51
CA GLU A 116 -7.04 -16.71 -1.57
C GLU A 116 -6.95 -15.34 -2.27
N TYR A 117 -7.40 -15.24 -3.53
CA TYR A 117 -7.40 -13.99 -4.31
C TYR A 117 -8.75 -13.60 -4.93
N THR A 118 -9.85 -14.15 -4.41
CA THR A 118 -11.20 -13.77 -4.88
C THR A 118 -11.65 -12.36 -4.49
N GLU A 119 -10.91 -11.66 -3.62
CA GLU A 119 -11.26 -10.30 -3.18
C GLU A 119 -10.68 -9.19 -4.10
N PHE A 120 -9.70 -9.51 -4.94
CA PHE A 120 -8.95 -8.50 -5.70
C PHE A 120 -9.51 -8.16 -7.09
N ALA A 121 -10.43 -8.96 -7.64
CA ALA A 121 -11.04 -8.70 -8.95
C ALA A 121 -12.05 -7.53 -8.93
N GLY A 122 -12.34 -6.95 -7.76
CA GLY A 122 -13.28 -5.85 -7.55
C GLY A 122 -12.73 -4.43 -7.75
N PHE A 123 -11.41 -4.26 -7.94
CA PHE A 123 -10.74 -2.96 -8.04
C PHE A 123 -11.10 -2.23 -9.35
N ARG A 124 -12.31 -1.66 -9.40
CA ARG A 124 -12.79 -0.84 -10.52
C ARG A 124 -12.25 0.58 -10.41
N ARG A 125 -11.81 1.10 -11.57
CA ARG A 125 -11.46 2.51 -11.80
C ARG A 125 -12.42 3.44 -11.06
N GLY A 126 -11.92 4.06 -10.00
CA GLY A 126 -12.62 5.02 -9.19
C GLY A 126 -11.62 5.65 -8.25
N ARG A 127 -11.84 6.89 -7.86
CA ARG A 127 -10.95 7.68 -7.00
C ARG A 127 -11.04 7.26 -5.52
N ASP A 128 -11.64 6.10 -5.28
CA ASP A 128 -12.03 5.58 -3.98
C ASP A 128 -11.50 4.15 -3.92
N GLN A 129 -11.00 3.72 -2.76
CA GLN A 129 -10.48 2.38 -2.42
C GLN A 129 -8.95 2.23 -2.34
N PHE A 130 -8.32 2.95 -1.41
CA PHE A 130 -7.34 2.33 -0.50
C PHE A 130 -7.99 2.10 0.88
N GLU A 131 -9.28 1.80 0.90
CA GLU A 131 -9.94 1.36 2.13
C GLU A 131 -9.67 -0.15 2.29
N ASP A 132 -9.08 -0.48 3.43
CA ASP A 132 -8.80 -1.84 3.87
C ASP A 132 -10.08 -2.69 3.90
N GLU A 133 -10.09 -3.83 3.21
CA GLU A 133 -11.05 -4.92 3.46
C GLU A 133 -10.37 -6.08 4.25
N PRO A 134 -11.14 -6.88 5.01
CA PRO A 134 -10.80 -7.14 6.41
C PRO A 134 -10.40 -8.60 6.71
N ARG A 135 -9.48 -8.77 7.69
CA ARG A 135 -9.57 -9.64 8.90
C ARG A 135 -8.19 -10.10 9.38
N THR A 136 -7.73 -9.56 10.52
CA THR A 136 -7.83 -10.18 11.87
C THR A 136 -7.12 -9.29 12.89
N GLY A 137 -7.89 -8.67 13.82
CA GLY A 137 -7.47 -8.59 15.22
C GLY A 137 -6.72 -7.35 15.77
N ARG A 138 -6.48 -6.24 15.06
CA ARG A 138 -6.02 -4.96 15.66
C ARG A 138 -6.51 -3.73 14.87
N PRO A 139 -7.07 -2.67 15.49
CA PRO A 139 -7.68 -1.55 14.77
C PRO A 139 -6.65 -0.48 14.38
N LYS A 140 -6.48 -0.24 13.08
CA LYS A 140 -5.80 0.93 12.48
C LYS A 140 -6.66 1.61 11.40
N THR A 141 -7.97 1.44 11.43
CA THR A 141 -8.82 1.61 10.24
C THR A 141 -9.54 2.96 10.13
N ALA A 142 -8.98 4.08 10.59
CA ALA A 142 -9.72 5.36 10.40
C ALA A 142 -8.88 6.64 10.37
N VAL A 143 -7.61 6.59 9.98
CA VAL A 143 -6.84 7.82 9.71
C VAL A 143 -6.95 8.17 8.23
N THR A 144 -8.06 8.80 7.85
CA THR A 144 -8.31 9.31 6.49
C THR A 144 -8.26 10.84 6.48
N PRO A 145 -8.02 11.50 5.32
CA PRO A 145 -8.09 12.95 5.22
C PRO A 145 -9.40 13.53 5.73
N GLU A 146 -10.52 12.86 5.48
CA GLU A 146 -11.86 13.24 5.93
C GLU A 146 -11.97 13.20 7.46
N ASN A 147 -11.45 12.15 8.10
CA ASN A 147 -11.46 12.04 9.56
C ASN A 147 -10.48 13.03 10.20
N ILE A 148 -9.34 13.31 9.59
CA ILE A 148 -8.39 14.33 10.09
C ILE A 148 -9.06 15.71 10.10
N GLU A 149 -9.77 16.04 9.02
CA GLU A 149 -10.51 17.29 8.90
C GLU A 149 -11.64 17.38 9.93
N ALA A 150 -12.45 16.32 10.04
CA ALA A 150 -13.56 16.28 10.98
C ALA A 150 -13.11 16.34 12.45
N VAL A 151 -12.00 15.68 12.79
CA VAL A 151 -11.38 15.80 14.13
C VAL A 151 -10.90 17.23 14.37
N ARG A 152 -10.30 17.90 13.37
CA ARG A 152 -9.85 19.29 13.51
C ARG A 152 -11.03 20.23 13.76
N GLU A 153 -12.12 20.09 13.00
CA GLU A 153 -13.33 20.89 13.19
C GLU A 153 -13.93 20.71 14.59
N LEU A 154 -14.03 19.46 15.07
CA LEU A 154 -14.57 19.18 16.40
C LEU A 154 -13.71 19.78 17.52
N VAL A 155 -12.37 19.75 17.39
CA VAL A 155 -11.46 20.38 18.35
C VAL A 155 -11.53 21.91 18.29
N ASP A 156 -11.70 22.49 17.10
CA ASP A 156 -11.86 23.94 16.95
C ASP A 156 -13.19 24.42 17.56
N ILE A 157 -14.24 23.60 17.50
CA ILE A 157 -15.55 23.86 18.12
C ILE A 157 -15.49 23.72 19.65
N ASP A 158 -14.86 22.66 20.15
CA ASP A 158 -14.67 22.43 21.58
C ASP A 158 -13.22 21.98 21.88
N PRO A 159 -12.35 22.90 22.32
CA PRO A 159 -10.95 22.59 22.67
C PRO A 159 -10.78 21.63 23.86
N HIS A 160 -11.86 21.32 24.58
CA HIS A 160 -11.86 20.40 25.72
C HIS A 160 -12.49 19.04 25.40
N ILE A 161 -12.93 18.81 24.15
CA ILE A 161 -13.52 17.54 23.74
C ILE A 161 -12.54 16.37 23.99
N THR A 162 -13.07 15.27 24.51
CA THR A 162 -12.28 14.08 24.82
C THR A 162 -12.13 13.17 23.59
N CYS A 163 -11.08 12.35 23.58
CA CYS A 163 -10.83 11.43 22.47
C CYS A 163 -11.95 10.38 22.34
N GLN A 164 -12.58 10.00 23.46
CA GLN A 164 -13.76 9.13 23.44
C GLN A 164 -14.97 9.80 22.78
N GLN A 165 -15.23 11.07 23.09
CA GLN A 165 -16.34 11.80 22.47
C GLN A 165 -16.13 12.02 20.97
N ILE A 166 -14.90 12.32 20.54
CA ILE A 166 -14.56 12.41 19.12
C ILE A 166 -14.77 11.05 18.45
N ALA A 167 -14.26 9.96 19.06
CA ALA A 167 -14.41 8.60 18.57
C ALA A 167 -15.89 8.21 18.40
N ASP A 168 -16.72 8.50 19.41
CA ASP A 168 -18.16 8.21 19.39
C ASP A 168 -18.90 9.06 18.34
N THR A 169 -18.54 10.33 18.20
CA THR A 169 -19.17 11.27 17.24
C THR A 169 -18.90 10.87 15.80
N LEU A 170 -17.66 10.50 15.50
CA LEU A 170 -17.23 10.12 14.16
C LEU A 170 -17.41 8.63 13.87
N GLN A 171 -17.84 7.84 14.86
CA GLN A 171 -17.94 6.38 14.79
C GLN A 171 -16.61 5.73 14.39
N ILE A 172 -15.49 6.31 14.82
CA ILE A 172 -14.14 5.80 14.58
C ILE A 172 -13.53 5.29 15.89
N GLY A 173 -12.57 4.38 15.81
CA GLY A 173 -11.90 3.87 17.02
C GLY A 173 -11.10 4.94 17.75
N SER A 174 -10.95 4.80 19.07
CA SER A 174 -10.17 5.72 19.91
C SER A 174 -8.69 5.79 19.52
N ALA A 175 -8.09 4.68 19.09
CA ALA A 175 -6.70 4.64 18.63
C ALA A 175 -6.45 5.50 17.37
N PRO A 176 -7.26 5.42 16.30
CA PRO A 176 -7.21 6.39 15.21
C PRO A 176 -7.34 7.85 15.64
N THR A 177 -8.25 8.16 16.56
CA THR A 177 -8.43 9.53 17.09
C THR A 177 -7.16 10.05 17.78
N GLU A 178 -6.53 9.22 18.61
CA GLU A 178 -5.24 9.52 19.27
C GLU A 178 -4.13 9.84 18.26
N ILE A 179 -4.01 9.02 17.22
CA ILE A 179 -3.02 9.20 16.15
C ILE A 179 -3.26 10.52 15.41
N ILE A 180 -4.50 10.84 15.04
CA ILE A 180 -4.83 12.10 14.36
C ILE A 180 -4.46 13.30 15.23
N LEU A 181 -4.84 13.28 16.50
CA LEU A 181 -4.58 14.39 17.41
C LEU A 181 -3.08 14.60 17.64
N HIS A 182 -2.32 13.53 17.87
CA HIS A 182 -0.90 13.62 18.20
C HIS A 182 0.00 13.80 16.96
N ASP A 183 -0.17 12.97 15.94
CA ASP A 183 0.77 12.85 14.83
C ASP A 183 0.44 13.78 13.65
N TYR A 184 -0.84 14.14 13.47
CA TYR A 184 -1.27 14.99 12.35
C TYR A 184 -1.58 16.43 12.77
N LEU A 185 -2.21 16.63 13.93
CA LEU A 185 -2.59 17.96 14.42
C LEU A 185 -1.62 18.51 15.47
N GLY A 186 -0.68 17.70 15.99
CA GLY A 186 0.31 18.14 16.99
C GLY A 186 -0.28 18.49 18.37
N LEU A 187 -1.52 18.06 18.63
CA LEU A 187 -2.29 18.36 19.83
C LEU A 187 -2.03 17.31 20.91
N LYS A 188 -1.05 17.61 21.77
CA LYS A 188 -0.64 16.72 22.88
C LYS A 188 -1.61 16.68 24.08
N LYS A 189 -2.70 17.46 24.06
CA LYS A 189 -3.53 17.80 25.24
C LYS A 189 -4.99 17.36 25.18
N ALA A 190 -5.51 16.95 24.02
CA ALA A 190 -6.81 16.29 24.00
C ALA A 190 -6.67 15.06 24.89
N THR A 191 -7.45 15.00 25.97
CA THR A 191 -7.23 14.07 27.08
C THR A 191 -7.65 12.66 26.64
N CYS A 192 -6.77 12.02 25.88
CA CYS A 192 -6.88 10.61 25.57
C CYS A 192 -6.37 9.85 26.82
N ARG A 193 -7.30 9.38 27.64
CA ARG A 193 -7.05 8.48 28.77
C ARG A 193 -8.08 7.37 28.75
#